data_AF-A0A7C4DFS9-F1
#
_entry.id   AF-A0A7C4DFS9-F1
#
_cell.length_a   1.000
_cell.length_b   1.000
_cell.length_c   1.000
_cell.angle_alpha   90.00
_cell.angle_beta   90.00
_cell.angle_gamma   90.00
#
_symmetry.space_group_name_H-M   'P 1'
#
loop_
_entity.id
_entity.type
_entity.pdbx_description
1 polymer ?
#
loop_
_entity_poly.entity_id
_entity_poly.type
_entity_poly.pdbx_seq_one_letter_code
_entity_poly.pdbx_strand_id
1 'polypeptide(L)'
;MSEFIKNLSNFLSTEARKTVFLYYVFSKISPSAIVKETKIPFSTVDRITQLLKVQNILKEERGKDARENFYSVNFDFWVEENLKFLGFDFLEKYQIDEIKNFFKDKKFFVISFLFTNSNFIPKFFKDVLKIGDDLQFLLLMHLNEIEANFACLPSYILIFLQFSPALKKLAKDIENDLLEEDVLRINDEIKKNYPFIKDVFITKDDLIDFEKKRVKLTNLVLKIFEKKLLRMSLQEVKELK
;
A
#
# COMPACT_ATOMS: atom_id res chain seq x y z
N MET A 1 -3.24 -11.93 -15.86
CA MET A 1 -2.20 -11.37 -14.96
C MET A 1 -1.72 -10.06 -15.59
N SER A 2 -1.71 -8.93 -14.88
CA SER A 2 -1.16 -7.69 -15.43
C SER A 2 0.34 -7.89 -15.68
N GLU A 3 0.76 -7.80 -16.94
CA GLU A 3 2.15 -7.93 -17.36
C GLU A 3 3.03 -6.82 -16.73
N PHE A 4 2.43 -5.65 -16.51
CA PHE A 4 3.06 -4.54 -15.81
C PHE A 4 3.48 -4.92 -14.38
N ILE A 5 2.56 -5.49 -13.57
CA ILE A 5 2.86 -5.83 -12.17
C ILE A 5 3.97 -6.89 -12.09
N LYS A 6 3.97 -7.86 -13.00
CA LYS A 6 5.03 -8.86 -13.10
C LYS A 6 6.38 -8.22 -13.44
N ASN A 7 6.41 -7.31 -14.41
CA ASN A 7 7.64 -6.62 -14.80
C ASN A 7 8.18 -5.69 -13.71
N LEU A 8 7.30 -4.97 -13.01
CA LEU A 8 7.68 -4.13 -11.87
C LEU A 8 8.19 -4.98 -10.71
N SER A 9 7.55 -6.11 -10.42
CA SER A 9 8.03 -7.06 -9.40
C SER A 9 9.45 -7.56 -9.70
N ASN A 10 9.68 -8.02 -10.94
CA ASN A 10 11.02 -8.43 -11.41
C ASN A 10 12.04 -7.30 -11.32
N PHE A 11 11.62 -6.07 -11.65
CA PHE A 11 12.46 -4.89 -11.51
C PHE A 11 12.85 -4.68 -10.05
N LEU A 12 11.90 -4.73 -9.11
CA LEU A 12 12.11 -4.52 -7.67
C LEU A 12 12.75 -5.71 -6.95
N SER A 13 13.45 -6.60 -7.66
CA SER A 13 14.13 -7.77 -7.09
C SER A 13 15.36 -7.43 -6.24
N THR A 14 15.89 -6.21 -6.31
CA THR A 14 17.07 -5.79 -5.54
C THR A 14 16.72 -4.74 -4.48
N GLU A 15 17.42 -4.79 -3.34
CA GLU A 15 17.19 -3.85 -2.23
C GLU A 15 17.32 -2.38 -2.64
N ALA A 16 18.35 -2.02 -3.43
CA ALA A 16 18.50 -0.65 -3.92
C ALA A 16 17.29 -0.17 -4.73
N ARG A 17 16.70 -1.03 -5.58
CA ARG A 17 15.51 -0.69 -6.38
C ARG A 17 14.27 -0.58 -5.51
N LYS A 18 14.08 -1.48 -4.54
CA LYS A 18 12.99 -1.40 -3.56
C LYS A 18 13.08 -0.11 -2.75
N THR A 19 14.25 0.20 -2.20
CA THR A 19 14.48 1.41 -1.41
C THR A 19 14.16 2.66 -2.23
N VAL A 20 14.75 2.82 -3.42
CA VAL A 20 14.48 3.99 -4.28
C VAL A 20 13.00 4.09 -4.66
N PHE A 21 12.35 2.97 -4.99
CA PHE A 21 10.92 2.94 -5.28
C PHE A 21 10.08 3.39 -4.08
N LEU A 22 10.35 2.90 -2.87
CA LEU A 22 9.63 3.29 -1.66
C LEU A 22 9.76 4.78 -1.35
N TYR A 23 10.93 5.38 -1.60
CA TYR A 23 11.10 6.83 -1.51
C TYR A 23 10.12 7.59 -2.43
N TYR A 24 9.94 7.13 -3.67
CA TYR A 24 8.99 7.74 -4.61
C TYR A 24 7.53 7.43 -4.30
N VAL A 25 7.24 6.28 -3.68
CA VAL A 25 5.89 5.93 -3.22
C VAL A 25 5.45 6.87 -2.10
N PHE A 26 6.30 7.10 -1.10
CA PHE A 26 5.91 7.82 0.12
C PHE A 26 6.29 9.30 0.13
N SER A 27 7.10 9.76 -0.83
CA SER A 27 7.59 11.13 -0.86
C SER A 27 7.72 11.68 -2.29
N LYS A 28 7.44 12.97 -2.45
CA LYS A 28 7.89 13.73 -3.62
C LYS A 28 9.34 14.14 -3.37
N ILE A 29 10.28 13.59 -4.14
CA ILE A 29 11.71 13.69 -3.82
C ILE A 29 12.59 13.72 -5.09
N SER A 30 13.72 14.42 -5.03
CA SER A 30 14.71 14.44 -6.11
C SER A 30 15.69 13.27 -6.00
N PRO A 31 16.27 12.77 -7.11
CA PRO A 31 17.28 11.71 -7.08
C PRO A 31 18.47 12.06 -6.17
N SER A 32 18.91 13.31 -6.21
CA SER A 32 20.01 13.82 -5.36
C SER A 32 19.70 13.74 -3.87
N ALA A 33 18.45 13.96 -3.45
CA ALA A 33 18.04 13.82 -2.06
C ALA A 33 18.04 12.34 -1.62
N ILE A 34 17.60 11.42 -2.49
CA ILE A 34 17.67 9.98 -2.21
C ILE A 34 19.12 9.53 -2.02
N VAL A 35 20.05 10.01 -2.85
CA VAL A 35 21.49 9.70 -2.72
C VAL A 35 22.03 10.14 -1.36
N LYS A 36 21.71 11.36 -0.92
CA LYS A 36 22.17 11.90 0.37
C LYS A 36 21.71 11.03 1.55
N GLU A 37 20.53 10.46 1.47
CA GLU A 37 19.93 9.71 2.57
C GLU A 37 20.30 8.23 2.58
N THR A 38 20.33 7.62 1.39
CA THR A 38 20.55 6.18 1.25
C THR A 38 22.01 5.81 1.03
N LYS A 39 22.84 6.79 0.64
CA LYS A 39 24.22 6.60 0.16
C LYS A 39 24.32 5.71 -1.09
N ILE A 40 23.20 5.41 -1.76
CA ILE A 40 23.20 4.73 -3.06
C ILE A 40 23.82 5.68 -4.09
N PRO A 41 24.74 5.22 -4.97
CA PRO A 41 25.36 6.08 -5.97
C PRO A 41 24.35 6.78 -6.88
N PHE A 42 24.60 8.05 -7.21
CA PHE A 42 23.71 8.84 -8.06
C PHE A 42 23.43 8.16 -9.41
N SER A 43 24.44 7.59 -10.06
CA SER A 43 24.27 6.85 -11.33
C SER A 43 23.28 5.69 -11.22
N THR A 44 23.25 5.01 -10.06
CA THR A 44 22.31 3.93 -9.78
C THR A 44 20.91 4.50 -9.54
N VAL A 45 20.77 5.54 -8.72
CA VAL A 45 19.48 6.17 -8.45
C VAL A 45 18.89 6.72 -9.75
N ASP A 46 19.65 7.50 -10.52
CA ASP A 46 19.19 8.08 -11.79
C ASP A 46 18.76 7.00 -12.79
N ARG A 47 19.56 5.93 -12.95
CA ARG A 47 19.16 4.80 -13.81
C ARG A 47 17.83 4.18 -13.37
N ILE A 48 17.62 4.00 -12.06
CA ILE A 48 16.35 3.49 -11.52
C ILE A 48 15.21 4.46 -11.83
N THR A 49 15.40 5.75 -11.58
CA THR A 49 14.42 6.81 -11.85
C THR A 49 14.01 6.83 -13.32
N GLN A 50 14.97 6.81 -14.25
CA GLN A 50 14.68 6.83 -15.69
C GLN A 50 13.89 5.59 -16.12
N LEU A 51 14.26 4.40 -15.63
CA LEU A 51 13.54 3.15 -15.95
C LEU A 51 12.10 3.18 -15.44
N LEU A 52 11.87 3.62 -14.20
CA LEU A 52 10.53 3.76 -13.65
C LEU A 52 9.71 4.83 -14.39
N LYS A 53 10.33 5.94 -14.80
CA LYS A 53 9.69 7.00 -15.59
C LYS A 53 9.26 6.50 -16.98
N VAL A 54 10.14 5.78 -17.69
CA VAL A 54 9.83 5.18 -19.00
C VAL A 54 8.63 4.23 -18.93
N GLN A 55 8.46 3.54 -17.80
CA GLN A 55 7.31 2.66 -17.54
C GLN A 55 6.06 3.41 -17.02
N ASN A 56 6.06 4.74 -17.05
CA ASN A 56 4.98 5.61 -16.55
C ASN A 56 4.65 5.42 -15.05
N ILE A 57 5.60 4.86 -14.29
CA ILE A 57 5.47 4.62 -12.85
C ILE A 57 5.69 5.91 -12.07
N LEU A 58 6.55 6.80 -12.56
CA LEU A 58 6.84 8.08 -11.92
C LEU A 58 6.23 9.25 -12.70
N LYS A 59 5.67 10.20 -11.96
CA LYS A 59 5.38 11.55 -12.45
C LYS A 59 6.58 12.44 -12.16
N GLU A 60 6.98 13.23 -13.14
CA GLU A 60 8.02 14.24 -13.00
C GLU A 60 7.39 15.61 -12.81
N GLU A 61 7.86 16.34 -11.81
CA GLU A 61 7.50 17.73 -11.57
C GLU A 61 8.76 18.58 -11.51
N ARG A 62 8.80 19.63 -12.32
CA ARG A 62 9.93 20.57 -12.32
C ARG A 62 9.99 21.31 -10.98
N GLY A 63 11.18 21.36 -10.40
CA GLY A 63 11.45 22.15 -9.22
C GLY A 63 11.44 23.65 -9.50
N LYS A 64 11.56 24.44 -8.43
CA LYS A 64 11.75 25.89 -8.53
C LYS A 64 13.10 26.24 -9.19
N ASP A 65 14.11 25.41 -8.94
CA ASP A 65 15.36 25.42 -9.69
C ASP A 65 15.20 24.55 -10.95
N ALA A 66 15.50 25.11 -12.12
CA ALA A 66 15.42 24.43 -13.41
C ALA A 66 16.34 23.19 -13.50
N ARG A 67 17.31 23.06 -12.60
CA ARG A 67 18.24 21.91 -12.52
C ARG A 67 17.76 20.80 -11.58
N GLU A 68 16.67 21.00 -10.84
CA GLU A 68 16.16 20.01 -9.89
C GLU A 68 14.76 19.54 -10.29
N ASN A 69 14.65 18.25 -10.62
CA ASN A 69 13.36 17.60 -10.87
C ASN A 69 12.98 16.72 -9.68
N PHE A 70 11.70 16.78 -9.32
CA PHE A 70 11.11 15.95 -8.28
C PHE A 70 10.26 14.87 -8.92
N TYR A 71 10.27 13.70 -8.28
CA TYR A 71 9.50 12.55 -8.75
C TYR A 71 8.65 11.98 -7.63
N SER A 72 7.50 11.44 -8.02
CA SER A 72 6.58 10.70 -7.16
C SER A 72 5.91 9.61 -7.97
N VAL A 73 5.38 8.59 -7.31
CA VAL A 73 4.64 7.52 -8.01
C VAL A 73 3.35 8.06 -8.64
N ASN A 74 3.09 7.61 -9.86
CA ASN A 74 1.82 7.76 -10.55
C ASN A 74 0.78 6.82 -9.90
N PHE A 75 0.25 7.23 -8.74
CA PHE A 75 -0.69 6.43 -7.94
C PHE A 75 -1.90 5.96 -8.76
N ASP A 76 -2.46 6.81 -9.63
CA ASP A 76 -3.63 6.45 -10.43
C ASP A 76 -3.38 5.25 -11.33
N PHE A 77 -2.29 5.31 -12.11
CA PHE A 77 -1.89 4.22 -12.99
C PHE A 77 -1.53 2.96 -12.21
N TRP A 78 -0.77 3.12 -11.12
CA TRP A 78 -0.32 2.00 -10.31
C TRP A 78 -1.47 1.26 -9.62
N VAL A 79 -2.47 1.98 -9.11
CA VAL A 79 -3.68 1.40 -8.51
C VAL A 79 -4.52 0.67 -9.57
N GLU A 80 -4.71 1.25 -10.76
CA GLU A 80 -5.44 0.59 -11.85
C GLU A 80 -4.80 -0.74 -12.26
N GLU A 81 -3.48 -0.78 -12.41
CA GLU A 81 -2.77 -2.01 -12.76
C GLU A 81 -2.87 -3.08 -11.65
N ASN A 82 -2.90 -2.65 -10.39
CA ASN A 82 -3.16 -3.54 -9.25
C ASN A 82 -4.61 -4.08 -9.25
N LEU A 83 -5.60 -3.26 -9.57
CA LEU A 83 -6.99 -3.73 -9.69
C LEU A 83 -7.14 -4.76 -10.82
N LYS A 84 -6.49 -4.54 -11.97
CA LYS A 84 -6.42 -5.53 -13.05
C LYS A 84 -5.71 -6.82 -12.62
N PHE A 85 -4.63 -6.70 -11.85
CA PHE A 85 -3.93 -7.86 -11.29
C PHE A 85 -4.83 -8.69 -10.37
N LEU A 86 -5.69 -8.05 -9.58
CA LEU A 86 -6.73 -8.71 -8.78
C LEU A 86 -7.91 -9.27 -9.62
N GLY A 87 -7.95 -9.03 -10.93
CA GLY A 87 -9.07 -9.43 -11.79
C GLY A 87 -10.32 -8.59 -11.56
N PHE A 88 -10.15 -7.30 -11.23
CA PHE A 88 -11.21 -6.30 -11.08
C PHE A 88 -11.30 -5.37 -12.30
N ASP A 89 -11.05 -5.90 -13.49
CA ASP A 89 -11.13 -5.22 -14.79
C ASP A 89 -12.56 -4.78 -15.17
N PHE A 90 -13.54 -5.16 -14.37
CA PHE A 90 -14.96 -4.87 -14.57
C PHE A 90 -15.52 -3.73 -13.73
N LEU A 91 -14.68 -3.10 -12.91
CA LEU A 91 -15.12 -2.02 -12.03
C LEU A 91 -15.59 -0.81 -12.83
N GLU A 92 -16.64 -0.19 -12.33
CA GLU A 92 -17.16 1.05 -12.89
C GLU A 92 -16.24 2.21 -12.50
N LYS A 93 -16.16 3.24 -13.35
CA LYS A 93 -15.19 4.34 -13.18
C LYS A 93 -15.27 5.00 -11.80
N TYR A 94 -16.48 5.21 -11.26
CA TYR A 94 -16.63 5.81 -9.93
C TYR A 94 -16.05 4.94 -8.81
N GLN A 95 -16.12 3.60 -8.93
CA GLN A 95 -15.54 2.68 -7.94
C GLN A 95 -14.01 2.76 -7.97
N ILE A 96 -13.44 2.84 -9.17
CA ILE A 96 -11.99 3.01 -9.37
C ILE A 96 -11.53 4.36 -8.79
N ASP A 97 -12.26 5.44 -9.10
CA ASP A 97 -11.94 6.79 -8.62
C ASP A 97 -12.06 6.89 -7.09
N GLU A 98 -13.06 6.24 -6.49
CA GLU A 98 -13.21 6.16 -5.03
C GLU A 98 -12.02 5.43 -4.39
N ILE A 99 -11.62 4.27 -4.92
CA ILE A 99 -10.42 3.53 -4.45
C ILE A 99 -9.17 4.39 -4.57
N LYS A 100 -8.93 5.04 -5.71
CA LYS A 100 -7.78 5.93 -5.92
C LYS A 100 -7.74 7.08 -4.91
N ASN A 101 -8.89 7.66 -4.57
CA ASN A 101 -8.96 8.75 -3.62
C ASN A 101 -8.53 8.32 -2.21
N PHE A 102 -8.84 7.09 -1.78
CA PHE A 102 -8.29 6.53 -0.54
C PHE A 102 -6.76 6.41 -0.60
N PHE A 103 -6.23 5.86 -1.69
CA PHE A 103 -4.78 5.66 -1.85
C PHE A 103 -3.97 6.96 -1.98
N LYS A 104 -4.58 8.04 -2.51
CA LYS A 104 -3.96 9.36 -2.59
C LYS A 104 -3.85 10.06 -1.24
N ASP A 105 -4.67 9.69 -0.27
CA ASP A 105 -4.50 10.17 1.09
C ASP A 105 -3.25 9.53 1.71
N LYS A 106 -2.23 10.37 1.89
CA LYS A 106 -0.93 9.96 2.40
C LYS A 106 -1.01 9.30 3.79
N LYS A 107 -1.84 9.83 4.70
CA LYS A 107 -1.94 9.27 6.06
C LYS A 107 -2.67 7.94 6.02
N PHE A 108 -3.76 7.87 5.28
CA PHE A 108 -4.49 6.61 5.08
C PHE A 108 -3.58 5.53 4.48
N PHE A 109 -2.80 5.87 3.46
CA PHE A 109 -1.90 4.95 2.80
C PHE A 109 -0.76 4.47 3.72
N VAL A 110 -0.16 5.38 4.48
CA VAL A 110 0.90 5.04 5.45
C VAL A 110 0.38 4.11 6.54
N ILE A 111 -0.76 4.43 7.15
CA ILE A 111 -1.37 3.59 8.19
C ILE A 111 -1.71 2.21 7.60
N SER A 112 -2.32 2.17 6.40
CA SER A 112 -2.60 0.92 5.70
C SER A 112 -1.33 0.09 5.45
N PHE A 113 -0.26 0.72 4.98
CA PHE A 113 1.03 0.07 4.76
C PHE A 113 1.59 -0.56 6.03
N LEU A 114 1.58 0.16 7.16
CA LEU A 114 2.01 -0.38 8.45
C LEU A 114 1.22 -1.62 8.82
N PHE A 115 -0.10 -1.57 8.68
CA PHE A 115 -0.95 -2.71 8.95
C PHE A 115 -0.80 -3.85 7.94
N THR A 116 -0.20 -3.67 6.77
CA THR A 116 0.20 -4.80 5.92
C THR A 116 1.54 -5.43 6.32
N ASN A 117 2.33 -4.77 7.18
CA ASN A 117 3.67 -5.20 7.53
C ASN A 117 3.67 -6.23 8.67
N SER A 118 4.24 -7.40 8.41
CA SER A 118 4.25 -8.51 9.37
C SER A 118 5.12 -8.29 10.60
N ASN A 119 6.08 -7.36 10.56
CA ASN A 119 6.86 -6.98 11.73
C ASN A 119 6.14 -6.00 12.65
N PHE A 120 5.19 -5.24 12.11
CA PHE A 120 4.47 -4.21 12.85
C PHE A 120 3.28 -4.79 13.62
N ILE A 121 2.43 -5.58 12.95
CA ILE A 121 1.18 -6.09 13.51
C ILE A 121 1.38 -6.81 14.86
N PRO A 122 2.32 -7.78 15.00
CA PRO A 122 2.47 -8.52 16.26
C PRO A 122 2.93 -7.61 17.41
N LYS A 123 3.78 -6.62 17.11
CA LYS A 123 4.25 -5.63 18.10
C LYS A 123 3.14 -4.69 18.52
N PHE A 124 2.29 -4.28 17.58
CA PHE A 124 1.22 -3.33 17.82
C PHE A 124 0.14 -3.93 18.74
N PHE A 125 -0.32 -5.14 18.45
CA PHE A 125 -1.46 -5.73 19.15
C PHE A 125 -1.14 -6.38 20.51
N LYS A 126 0.16 -6.53 20.86
CA LYS A 126 0.74 -7.06 22.11
C LYS A 126 0.31 -8.48 22.54
N ASP A 127 -0.92 -8.89 22.22
CA ASP A 127 -1.46 -10.23 22.40
C ASP A 127 -1.10 -11.08 21.18
N VAL A 128 -0.68 -12.32 21.43
CA VAL A 128 -0.64 -13.36 20.40
C VAL A 128 -2.06 -13.42 19.81
N LEU A 129 -2.22 -13.02 18.54
CA LEU A 129 -3.48 -13.21 17.81
C LEU A 129 -3.91 -14.65 18.06
N LYS A 130 -5.09 -14.86 18.66
CA LYS A 130 -5.57 -16.21 18.94
C LYS A 130 -5.71 -16.90 17.58
N ILE A 131 -4.76 -17.79 17.28
CA ILE A 131 -4.50 -18.43 15.98
C ILE A 131 -5.75 -19.13 15.39
N GLY A 132 -6.82 -19.32 16.17
CA GLY A 132 -8.03 -20.04 15.79
C GLY A 132 -8.99 -19.34 14.82
N ASP A 133 -9.06 -18.00 14.79
CA ASP A 133 -10.03 -17.28 13.92
C ASP A 133 -9.38 -16.64 12.67
N ASP A 134 -8.04 -16.65 12.60
CA ASP A 134 -7.27 -15.73 11.74
C ASP A 134 -6.33 -16.45 10.76
N LEU A 135 -6.55 -17.74 10.48
CA LEU A 135 -5.67 -18.52 9.58
C LEU A 135 -5.56 -17.90 8.18
N GLN A 136 -6.66 -17.38 7.63
CA GLN A 136 -6.65 -16.67 6.34
C GLN A 136 -5.80 -15.39 6.41
N PHE A 137 -5.82 -14.70 7.55
CA PHE A 137 -5.04 -13.50 7.81
C PHE A 137 -3.54 -13.80 7.92
N LEU A 138 -3.16 -14.86 8.64
CA LEU A 138 -1.77 -15.31 8.74
C LEU A 138 -1.23 -15.85 7.42
N LEU A 139 -2.07 -16.52 6.62
CA LEU A 139 -1.71 -16.96 5.26
C LEU A 139 -1.48 -15.78 4.32
N LEU A 140 -2.32 -14.73 4.40
CA LEU A 140 -2.13 -13.50 3.63
C LEU A 140 -0.87 -12.73 4.04
N MET A 141 -0.56 -12.69 5.34
CA MET A 141 0.70 -12.13 5.84
C MET A 141 1.90 -12.93 5.37
N HIS A 142 1.84 -14.26 5.44
CA HIS A 142 2.91 -15.13 4.96
C HIS A 142 3.12 -15.00 3.45
N LEU A 143 2.06 -14.84 2.67
CA LEU A 143 2.15 -14.55 1.23
C LEU A 143 2.75 -13.17 0.94
N ASN A 144 2.58 -12.19 1.83
CA ASN A 144 3.26 -10.89 1.76
C ASN A 144 4.74 -10.97 2.18
N GLU A 145 5.09 -11.89 3.10
CA GLU A 145 6.47 -12.18 3.52
C GLU A 145 7.27 -12.94 2.48
N ILE A 146 6.63 -13.86 1.74
CA ILE A 146 7.31 -14.74 0.77
C ILE A 146 7.98 -13.95 -0.36
N GLU A 147 7.60 -12.71 -0.61
CA GLU A 147 8.37 -11.74 -1.39
C GLU A 147 7.73 -10.39 -1.12
N ALA A 148 8.42 -9.45 -0.46
CA ALA A 148 7.96 -8.06 -0.27
C ALA A 148 7.81 -7.37 -1.63
N ASN A 149 6.78 -7.75 -2.37
CA ASN A 149 6.54 -7.38 -3.73
C ASN A 149 5.83 -6.05 -3.70
N PHE A 150 6.63 -4.99 -3.50
CA PHE A 150 6.12 -3.64 -3.44
C PHE A 150 5.43 -3.22 -4.74
N ALA A 151 5.53 -3.96 -5.85
CA ALA A 151 4.71 -3.74 -7.03
C ALA A 151 3.21 -3.95 -6.76
N CYS A 152 2.89 -4.87 -5.85
CA CYS A 152 1.53 -5.30 -5.50
C CYS A 152 0.96 -4.62 -4.25
N LEU A 153 1.64 -3.62 -3.68
CA LEU A 153 1.25 -3.04 -2.38
C LEU A 153 -0.23 -2.58 -2.32
N PRO A 154 -0.81 -1.90 -3.34
CA PRO A 154 -2.23 -1.57 -3.34
C PRO A 154 -3.12 -2.82 -3.29
N SER A 155 -2.76 -3.88 -4.01
CA SER A 155 -3.47 -5.16 -3.95
C SER A 155 -3.44 -5.77 -2.55
N TYR A 156 -2.27 -5.76 -1.92
CA TYR A 156 -2.12 -6.28 -0.55
C TYR A 156 -2.91 -5.47 0.46
N ILE A 157 -2.90 -4.14 0.36
CA ILE A 157 -3.74 -3.28 1.21
C ILE A 157 -5.22 -3.64 1.02
N LEU A 158 -5.72 -3.73 -0.20
CA LEU A 158 -7.13 -4.05 -0.47
C LEU A 158 -7.55 -5.42 0.09
N ILE A 159 -6.70 -6.44 -0.11
CA ILE A 159 -6.94 -7.78 0.44
C ILE A 159 -6.89 -7.74 1.97
N PHE A 160 -5.88 -7.09 2.54
CA PHE A 160 -5.71 -7.00 3.99
C PHE A 160 -6.91 -6.31 4.66
N LEU A 161 -7.38 -5.19 4.10
CA LEU A 161 -8.53 -4.46 4.61
C LEU A 161 -9.85 -5.25 4.56
N GLN A 162 -9.94 -6.23 3.66
CA GLN A 162 -11.09 -7.12 3.55
C GLN A 162 -11.09 -8.21 4.62
N PHE A 163 -9.92 -8.80 4.91
CA PHE A 163 -9.85 -10.03 5.71
C PHE A 163 -9.29 -9.82 7.13
N SER A 164 -8.79 -8.65 7.48
CA SER A 164 -8.12 -8.42 8.77
C SER A 164 -9.07 -8.15 9.94
N PRO A 165 -9.11 -9.04 10.95
CA PRO A 165 -9.82 -8.80 12.20
C PRO A 165 -9.05 -7.85 13.13
N ALA A 166 -7.75 -7.68 12.93
CA ALA A 166 -6.91 -6.74 13.67
C ALA A 166 -7.44 -5.30 13.57
N LEU A 167 -8.01 -4.95 12.42
CA LEU A 167 -8.64 -3.65 12.19
C LEU A 167 -9.97 -3.49 12.95
N LYS A 168 -10.70 -4.59 13.20
CA LYS A 168 -11.90 -4.56 14.07
C LYS A 168 -11.52 -4.29 15.53
N LYS A 169 -10.33 -4.71 15.97
CA LYS A 169 -9.80 -4.40 17.32
C LYS A 169 -9.44 -2.91 17.40
N LEU A 170 -8.72 -2.37 16.40
CA LEU A 170 -8.44 -0.92 16.32
C LEU A 170 -9.72 -0.07 16.40
N ALA A 171 -10.78 -0.47 15.68
CA ALA A 171 -12.07 0.22 15.74
C ALA A 171 -12.67 0.27 17.16
N LYS A 172 -12.58 -0.84 17.91
CA LYS A 172 -13.04 -0.93 19.31
C LYS A 172 -12.14 -0.14 20.26
N ASP A 173 -10.84 -0.16 20.02
CA ASP A 173 -9.86 0.54 20.85
C ASP A 173 -9.94 2.06 20.67
N ILE A 174 -10.34 2.55 19.50
CA ILE A 174 -10.65 3.97 19.25
C ILE A 174 -11.79 4.48 20.17
N GLU A 175 -12.70 3.60 20.57
CA GLU A 175 -13.80 3.92 21.50
C GLU A 175 -13.34 3.92 22.98
N ASN A 176 -12.08 3.55 23.27
CA ASN A 176 -11.47 3.51 24.59
C ASN A 176 -10.27 4.49 24.73
N ASP A 177 -9.79 4.72 25.97
CA ASP A 177 -8.70 5.66 26.28
C ASP A 177 -7.29 5.24 25.80
N LEU A 178 -7.15 4.11 25.08
CA LEU A 178 -5.85 3.56 24.65
C LEU A 178 -5.27 4.23 23.39
N LEU A 179 -6.03 5.13 22.76
CA LEU A 179 -5.68 5.70 21.46
C LEU A 179 -4.42 6.58 21.48
N GLU A 180 -4.09 7.20 22.61
CA GLU A 180 -2.87 8.01 22.74
C GLU A 180 -1.60 7.16 22.68
N GLU A 181 -1.61 5.97 23.30
CA GLU A 181 -0.48 5.05 23.24
C GLU A 181 -0.27 4.51 21.82
N ASP A 182 -1.35 4.22 21.11
CA ASP A 182 -1.29 3.71 19.74
C ASP A 182 -0.73 4.76 18.77
N VAL A 183 -1.14 6.02 18.94
CA VAL A 183 -0.55 7.16 18.20
C VAL A 183 0.95 7.24 18.45
N LEU A 184 1.40 7.14 19.70
CA LEU A 184 2.83 7.18 20.02
C LEU A 184 3.58 6.03 19.36
N ARG A 185 3.07 4.80 19.46
CA ARG A 185 3.69 3.60 18.84
C ARG A 185 3.79 3.72 17.32
N ILE A 186 2.73 4.19 16.66
CA ILE A 186 2.70 4.37 15.20
C ILE A 186 3.76 5.38 14.77
N ASN A 187 3.80 6.55 15.42
CA ASN A 187 4.77 7.59 15.05
C ASN A 187 6.22 7.14 15.35
N ASP A 188 6.44 6.43 16.45
CA ASP A 188 7.75 5.84 16.77
C ASP A 188 8.19 4.83 15.72
N GLU A 189 7.29 3.95 15.29
CA GLU A 189 7.57 2.95 14.26
C GLU A 189 7.92 3.63 12.92
N ILE A 190 7.13 4.62 12.48
CA ILE A 190 7.39 5.39 11.25
C ILE A 190 8.78 6.01 11.30
N LYS A 191 9.09 6.70 12.40
CA LYS A 191 10.36 7.42 12.56
C LYS A 191 11.57 6.49 12.64
N LYS A 192 11.45 5.36 13.33
CA LYS A 192 12.58 4.44 13.59
C LYS A 192 12.84 3.48 12.43
N ASN A 193 11.79 2.95 11.81
CA ASN A 193 11.90 1.81 10.89
C ASN A 193 11.60 2.16 9.43
N TYR A 194 10.97 3.31 9.15
CA TYR A 194 10.55 3.69 7.79
C TYR A 194 11.02 5.09 7.39
N PRO A 195 12.35 5.32 7.26
CA PRO A 195 12.93 6.65 7.01
C PRO A 195 12.53 7.27 5.66
N PHE A 196 11.97 6.49 4.74
CA PHE A 196 11.43 6.98 3.47
C PHE A 196 10.04 7.63 3.58
N ILE A 197 9.34 7.44 4.71
CA ILE A 197 8.08 8.10 5.02
C ILE A 197 8.38 9.45 5.69
N LYS A 198 8.33 10.52 4.90
CA LYS A 198 8.65 11.88 5.37
C LYS A 198 7.41 12.71 5.62
N ASP A 199 7.52 13.69 6.51
CA ASP A 199 6.49 14.70 6.75
C ASP A 199 5.12 14.09 7.06
N VAL A 200 5.12 12.95 7.76
CA VAL A 200 3.92 12.29 8.25
C VAL A 200 4.00 12.23 9.75
N PHE A 201 3.01 12.82 10.39
CA PHE A 201 2.74 12.67 11.80
C PHE A 201 1.27 12.29 11.93
N ILE A 202 1.03 11.17 12.61
CA ILE A 202 -0.31 10.62 12.81
C ILE A 202 -0.86 11.16 14.13
N THR A 203 -2.07 11.71 14.08
CA THR A 203 -2.80 12.19 15.26
C THR A 203 -3.94 11.25 15.61
N LYS A 204 -4.59 11.49 16.76
CA LYS A 204 -5.82 10.81 17.18
C LYS A 204 -6.91 10.95 16.11
N ASP A 205 -7.14 12.16 15.62
CA ASP A 205 -8.18 12.43 14.61
C ASP A 205 -7.88 11.72 13.29
N ASP A 206 -6.62 11.57 12.92
CA ASP A 206 -6.23 10.82 11.72
C ASP A 206 -6.52 9.32 11.85
N LEU A 207 -6.38 8.74 13.04
CA LEU A 207 -6.76 7.34 13.28
C LEU A 207 -8.28 7.14 13.23
N ILE A 208 -9.04 8.10 13.75
CA ILE A 208 -10.51 8.10 13.66
C ILE A 208 -10.95 8.23 12.20
N ASP A 209 -10.34 9.15 11.45
CA ASP A 209 -10.64 9.34 10.02
C ASP A 209 -10.19 8.15 9.18
N PHE A 210 -9.03 7.57 9.49
CA PHE A 210 -8.56 6.31 8.91
C PHE A 210 -9.60 5.21 9.09
N GLU A 211 -10.12 5.01 10.30
CA GLU A 211 -11.11 3.97 10.58
C GLU A 211 -12.41 4.19 9.79
N LYS A 212 -12.91 5.43 9.73
CA LYS A 212 -14.09 5.78 8.91
C LYS A 212 -13.86 5.47 7.43
N LYS A 213 -12.69 5.85 6.90
CA LYS A 213 -12.29 5.59 5.51
C LYS A 213 -12.16 4.10 5.23
N ARG A 214 -11.54 3.38 6.15
CA ARG A 214 -11.35 1.94 6.11
C ARG A 214 -12.67 1.19 6.02
N VAL A 215 -13.63 1.50 6.90
CA VAL A 215 -14.97 0.88 6.88
C VAL A 215 -15.68 1.09 5.54
N LYS A 216 -15.62 2.30 4.98
CA LYS A 216 -16.17 2.60 3.65
C LYS A 216 -15.50 1.77 2.56
N LEU A 217 -14.17 1.74 2.54
CA LEU A 217 -13.41 0.97 1.56
C LEU A 217 -13.63 -0.53 1.69
N THR A 218 -13.65 -1.09 2.91
CA THR A 218 -13.95 -2.51 3.15
C THR A 218 -15.33 -2.88 2.61
N ASN A 219 -16.36 -2.04 2.84
CA ASN A 219 -17.71 -2.31 2.32
C ASN A 219 -17.76 -2.28 0.78
N LEU A 220 -17.02 -1.36 0.15
CA LEU A 220 -16.90 -1.31 -1.31
C LEU A 220 -16.19 -2.58 -1.83
N VAL A 221 -15.07 -2.94 -1.22
CA VAL A 221 -14.24 -4.09 -1.61
C VAL A 221 -15.01 -5.41 -1.45
N LEU A 222 -15.74 -5.60 -0.35
CA LEU A 222 -16.59 -6.77 -0.14
C LEU A 222 -17.56 -6.99 -1.31
N LYS A 223 -18.32 -5.95 -1.68
CA LYS A 223 -19.27 -6.00 -2.81
C LYS A 223 -18.59 -6.34 -4.14
N ILE A 224 -17.39 -5.82 -4.35
CA ILE A 224 -16.58 -6.10 -5.55
C ILE A 224 -16.17 -7.58 -5.60
N PHE A 225 -15.69 -8.12 -4.48
CA PHE A 225 -15.32 -9.54 -4.38
C PHE A 225 -16.53 -10.46 -4.57
N GLU A 226 -17.67 -10.16 -3.95
CA GLU A 226 -18.92 -10.90 -4.15
C GLU A 226 -19.35 -10.90 -5.62
N LYS A 227 -19.33 -9.73 -6.29
CA LYS A 227 -19.63 -9.61 -7.72
C LYS A 227 -18.66 -10.43 -8.58
N LYS A 228 -17.37 -10.47 -8.21
CA LYS A 228 -16.37 -11.31 -8.90
C LYS A 228 -16.69 -12.79 -8.76
N LEU A 229 -16.94 -13.27 -7.53
CA LEU A 229 -17.27 -14.67 -7.27
C LEU A 229 -18.50 -15.12 -8.06
N LEU A 230 -19.57 -14.30 -8.05
CA LEU A 230 -20.78 -14.58 -8.82
C LEU A 230 -20.47 -14.71 -10.33
N ARG A 231 -19.63 -13.84 -10.87
CA ARG A 231 -19.24 -13.91 -12.29
C ARG A 231 -18.46 -15.19 -12.61
N MET A 232 -17.52 -15.58 -11.75
CA MET A 232 -16.74 -16.79 -11.92
C MET A 232 -17.65 -18.03 -11.91
N SER A 233 -18.56 -18.13 -10.94
CA SER A 233 -19.52 -19.24 -10.88
C SER A 233 -20.42 -19.30 -12.11
N LEU A 234 -20.86 -18.15 -12.64
CA LEU A 234 -21.67 -18.11 -13.87
C LEU A 234 -20.88 -18.51 -15.13
N GLN A 235 -19.57 -18.28 -15.16
CA GLN A 235 -18.70 -18.72 -16.26
C GLN A 235 -18.51 -20.24 -16.23
N GLU A 236 -18.22 -20.81 -15.06
CA GLU A 236 -18.10 -22.26 -14.88
C GLU A 236 -19.39 -23.01 -15.30
N VAL A 237 -20.56 -22.48 -14.92
CA VAL A 237 -21.86 -23.05 -15.33
C VAL A 237 -22.09 -22.99 -16.85
N LYS A 238 -21.54 -21.99 -17.54
CA LYS A 238 -21.63 -21.88 -19.01
C LYS A 238 -20.68 -22.82 -19.73
N GLU A 239 -19.51 -23.10 -19.16
CA GLU A 239 -18.51 -24.00 -19.73
C GLU A 239 -18.89 -25.48 -19.55
N LEU A 240 -19.76 -25.79 -18.58
CA LEU A 240 -20.32 -27.13 -18.34
C LEU A 240 -21.56 -27.47 -19.19
N LYS A 241 -22.07 -26.53 -19.99
CA LYS A 241 -23.23 -26.72 -20.89
C LYS A 241 -22.79 -26.78 -22.35
#